data_AF-A0A6V7Y2M3-F1
#
_entry.id   AF-A0A6V7Y2M3-F1
#
_cell.length_a   1.000
_cell.length_b   1.000
_cell.length_c   1.000
_cell.angle_alpha   90.00
_cell.angle_beta   90.00
_cell.angle_gamma   90.00
#
_symmetry.space_group_name_H-M   'P 1'
#
loop_
_entity.id
_entity.type
_entity.pdbx_description
1 polymer ?
#
loop_
_entity_poly.entity_id
_entity_poly.type
_entity_poly.pdbx_seq_one_letter_code
_entity_poly.pdbx_strand_id
1 'polypeptide(L)'
;MIQRRGRARQKNSLSILLALDTGVEQAEYLNMQKEAMMMRCLINLQETSETNLKNQINAKREERRRIEERQLKVLEVKRLKLNNRRYKLSCRSCNNLICKSTHIRSIANSTFVVCDPTVWKRSKIDVREKPTKDHLFTKCAKWLCGQCGNQEWGVIVKYSNCYLPQLAANLFSLEREDLHDQLDEMRIGGDRGRTWQNIQSDYFNIAPINMRNIVDMFSALTNSFSTLTKQMDQQECIANIKFIEKMKEKKTDRKNKIQIFLEE
;
A
#
# COMPACT_ATOMS: atom_id res chain seq x y z
N MET A 1 -6.81 -11.23 -23.00
CA MET A 1 -7.05 -11.41 -24.44
C MET A 1 -7.65 -10.17 -25.12
N ILE A 2 -8.91 -9.79 -24.85
CA ILE A 2 -9.63 -8.69 -25.55
C ILE A 2 -8.85 -7.37 -25.61
N GLN A 3 -8.33 -6.88 -24.48
CA GLN A 3 -7.54 -5.63 -24.43
C GLN A 3 -6.23 -5.70 -25.24
N ARG A 4 -5.64 -6.90 -25.41
CA ARG A 4 -4.42 -7.08 -26.21
C ARG A 4 -4.75 -6.97 -27.70
N ARG A 5 -5.83 -7.62 -28.15
CA ARG A 5 -6.36 -7.48 -29.52
C ARG A 5 -6.68 -6.03 -29.86
N GLY A 6 -7.28 -5.29 -28.93
CA GLY A 6 -7.59 -3.86 -29.09
C GLY A 6 -6.40 -2.90 -29.25
N ARG A 7 -5.15 -3.40 -29.18
CA ARG A 7 -3.93 -2.64 -29.50
C ARG A 7 -3.60 -2.66 -31.00
N ALA A 8 -4.06 -3.68 -31.73
CA ALA A 8 -3.88 -3.79 -33.18
C ALA A 8 -5.23 -3.53 -33.86
N ARG A 9 -5.49 -2.25 -34.16
CA ARG A 9 -6.80 -1.75 -34.63
C ARG A 9 -6.91 -1.62 -36.15
N GLN A 10 -5.79 -1.76 -36.86
CA GLN A 10 -5.78 -1.70 -38.31
C GLN A 10 -6.55 -2.88 -38.88
N LYS A 11 -7.25 -2.67 -40.00
CA LYS A 11 -7.94 -3.74 -40.71
C LYS A 11 -6.95 -4.87 -41.04
N ASN A 12 -7.37 -6.11 -40.81
CA ASN A 12 -6.54 -7.33 -40.99
C ASN A 12 -5.32 -7.42 -40.06
N SER A 13 -5.36 -6.78 -38.88
CA SER A 13 -4.34 -6.98 -37.85
C SER A 13 -4.29 -8.43 -37.36
N LEU A 14 -3.07 -8.94 -37.15
CA LEU A 14 -2.83 -10.28 -36.64
C LEU A 14 -2.41 -10.23 -35.17
N SER A 15 -2.89 -11.19 -34.38
CA SER A 15 -2.43 -11.42 -33.01
C SER A 15 -2.02 -12.88 -32.90
N ILE A 16 -0.72 -13.11 -32.73
CA ILE A 16 -0.12 -14.45 -32.69
C ILE A 16 0.26 -14.78 -31.26
N LEU A 17 -0.15 -15.97 -30.77
CA LEU A 17 0.31 -16.52 -29.50
C LEU A 17 1.53 -17.41 -29.78
N LEU A 18 2.68 -17.04 -29.22
CA LEU A 18 3.87 -17.88 -29.20
C LEU A 18 4.02 -18.44 -27.79
N ALA A 19 3.74 -19.72 -27.60
CA ALA A 19 3.84 -20.40 -26.32
C ALA A 19 4.52 -21.76 -26.49
N LEU A 20 5.46 -22.08 -25.61
CA LEU A 20 6.08 -23.40 -25.49
C LEU A 20 5.40 -24.24 -24.39
N ASP A 21 4.61 -23.59 -23.53
CA ASP A 21 3.89 -24.18 -22.42
C ASP A 21 2.41 -24.38 -22.78
N THR A 22 1.95 -25.61 -22.68
CA THR A 22 0.55 -26.01 -22.94
C THR A 22 -0.43 -25.38 -21.96
N GLY A 23 0.03 -25.01 -20.75
CA GLY A 23 -0.80 -24.29 -19.78
C GLY A 23 -1.22 -22.90 -20.28
N VAL A 24 -0.33 -22.22 -21.02
CA VAL A 24 -0.61 -20.90 -21.60
C VAL A 24 -1.63 -21.02 -22.74
N GLU A 25 -1.50 -22.04 -23.57
CA GLU A 25 -2.46 -22.34 -24.64
C GLU A 25 -3.86 -22.62 -24.07
N GLN A 26 -3.96 -23.50 -23.08
CA GLN A 26 -5.23 -23.82 -22.42
C GLN A 26 -5.86 -22.60 -21.76
N ALA A 27 -5.06 -21.76 -21.08
CA ALA A 27 -5.53 -20.52 -20.49
C ALA A 27 -6.09 -19.55 -21.54
N GLU A 28 -5.45 -19.46 -22.71
CA GLU A 28 -5.95 -18.62 -23.81
C GLU A 28 -7.25 -19.20 -24.39
N TYR A 29 -7.34 -20.51 -24.59
CA TYR A 29 -8.59 -21.15 -25.02
C TYR A 29 -9.75 -20.92 -24.03
N LEU A 30 -9.50 -21.07 -22.73
CA LEU A 30 -10.49 -20.77 -21.67
C LEU A 30 -10.91 -19.30 -21.68
N ASN A 31 -10.00 -18.37 -21.97
CA ASN A 31 -10.33 -16.96 -22.09
C ASN A 31 -11.25 -16.68 -23.29
N MET A 32 -11.12 -17.42 -24.40
CA MET A 32 -12.03 -17.30 -25.55
C MET A 32 -13.44 -17.78 -25.18
N GLN A 33 -13.53 -18.90 -24.45
CA GLN A 33 -14.81 -19.42 -23.96
C GLN A 33 -15.48 -18.44 -22.98
N LYS A 34 -14.71 -17.83 -22.07
CA LYS A 34 -15.20 -16.80 -21.15
C LYS A 34 -15.71 -15.56 -21.90
N GLU A 35 -15.03 -15.14 -22.96
CA GLU A 35 -15.48 -14.05 -23.82
C GLU A 35 -16.83 -14.37 -24.49
N ALA A 36 -16.98 -15.58 -25.05
CA ALA A 36 -18.24 -16.03 -25.63
C ALA A 36 -19.37 -16.09 -24.59
N MET A 37 -19.08 -16.60 -23.39
CA MET A 37 -20.04 -16.66 -22.28
C MET A 37 -20.45 -15.25 -21.83
N MET A 38 -19.49 -14.32 -21.70
CA MET A 38 -19.76 -12.92 -21.37
C MET A 38 -20.72 -12.28 -22.39
N MET A 39 -20.48 -12.50 -23.69
CA MET A 39 -21.37 -11.97 -24.73
C MET A 39 -22.79 -12.54 -24.64
N ARG A 40 -22.94 -13.84 -24.37
CA ARG A 40 -24.26 -14.45 -24.14
C ARG A 40 -24.96 -13.86 -22.93
N CYS A 41 -24.24 -13.64 -21.83
CA CYS A 41 -24.80 -12.98 -20.64
C CYS A 41 -25.23 -11.55 -20.95
N LEU A 42 -24.48 -10.80 -21.76
CA LEU A 42 -24.84 -9.44 -22.14
C LEU A 42 -26.12 -9.40 -22.97
N ILE A 43 -26.26 -10.31 -23.95
CA ILE A 43 -27.49 -10.44 -24.75
C ILE A 43 -28.67 -10.75 -23.83
N ASN A 44 -28.53 -11.73 -22.95
CA ASN A 44 -29.59 -12.10 -22.01
C ASN A 44 -29.98 -10.94 -21.07
N LEU A 45 -29.01 -10.14 -20.62
CA LEU A 45 -29.26 -8.94 -19.82
C LEU A 45 -30.01 -7.86 -20.61
N GLN A 46 -29.70 -7.70 -21.90
CA GLN A 46 -30.40 -6.76 -22.80
C GLN A 46 -31.84 -7.20 -23.09
N GLU A 47 -32.09 -8.50 -23.16
CA GLU A 47 -33.43 -9.09 -23.35
C GLU A 47 -34.28 -9.08 -22.08
N THR A 48 -33.65 -8.93 -20.90
CA THR A 48 -34.36 -8.87 -19.63
C THR A 48 -35.10 -7.54 -19.48
N SER A 49 -36.38 -7.58 -19.07
CA SER A 49 -37.16 -6.36 -18.87
C SER A 49 -36.52 -5.45 -17.81
N GLU A 50 -36.62 -4.13 -18.01
CA GLU A 50 -36.00 -3.14 -17.14
C GLU A 50 -36.44 -3.28 -15.68
N THR A 51 -37.72 -3.57 -15.44
CA THR A 51 -38.27 -3.79 -14.09
C THR A 51 -37.63 -4.99 -13.40
N ASN A 52 -37.50 -6.12 -14.12
CA ASN A 52 -36.87 -7.32 -13.56
C ASN A 52 -35.39 -7.10 -13.29
N LEU A 53 -34.68 -6.43 -14.20
CA LEU A 53 -33.27 -6.10 -14.03
C LEU A 53 -33.04 -5.17 -12.83
N LYS A 54 -33.87 -4.13 -12.67
CA LYS A 54 -33.84 -3.23 -11.50
C LYS A 54 -34.04 -3.99 -10.19
N ASN A 55 -35.00 -4.91 -10.15
CA ASN A 55 -35.26 -5.74 -8.97
C ASN A 55 -34.07 -6.63 -8.62
N GLN A 56 -33.44 -7.29 -9.61
CA GLN A 56 -32.24 -8.09 -9.40
C GLN A 56 -31.06 -7.26 -8.90
N ILE A 57 -30.85 -6.06 -9.46
CA ILE A 57 -29.80 -5.13 -9.01
C ILE A 57 -30.04 -4.73 -7.55
N ASN A 58 -31.28 -4.38 -7.19
CA ASN A 58 -31.62 -3.98 -5.83
C ASN A 58 -31.43 -5.13 -4.84
N ALA A 59 -31.83 -6.35 -5.19
CA ALA A 59 -31.59 -7.54 -4.37
C ALA A 59 -30.08 -7.78 -4.15
N LYS A 60 -29.26 -7.64 -5.21
CA LYS A 60 -27.80 -7.79 -5.11
C LYS A 60 -27.12 -6.68 -4.31
N ARG A 61 -27.64 -5.44 -4.37
CA ARG A 61 -27.17 -4.33 -3.53
C ARG A 61 -27.45 -4.60 -2.05
N GLU A 62 -28.64 -5.07 -1.73
CA GLU A 62 -29.03 -5.40 -0.36
C GLU A 62 -28.24 -6.60 0.18
N GLU A 63 -28.02 -7.64 -0.63
CA GLU A 63 -27.15 -8.77 -0.30
C GLU A 63 -25.73 -8.28 0.04
N ARG A 64 -25.16 -7.41 -0.81
CA ARG A 64 -23.83 -6.82 -0.58
C ARG A 64 -23.78 -6.03 0.73
N ARG A 65 -24.78 -5.18 1.00
CA ARG A 65 -24.86 -4.40 2.24
C ARG A 65 -24.84 -5.32 3.46
N ARG A 66 -25.62 -6.40 3.46
CA ARG A 66 -25.64 -7.37 4.58
C ARG A 66 -24.30 -8.07 4.79
N ILE A 67 -23.60 -8.39 3.71
CA ILE A 67 -22.25 -8.98 3.78
C ILE A 67 -21.28 -7.98 4.41
N GLU A 68 -21.30 -6.73 3.96
CA GLU A 68 -20.44 -5.66 4.48
C GLU A 68 -20.72 -5.39 5.98
N GLU A 69 -21.98 -5.30 6.38
CA GLU A 69 -22.36 -5.14 7.79
C GLU A 69 -21.88 -6.30 8.66
N ARG A 70 -22.01 -7.54 8.17
CA ARG A 70 -21.49 -8.73 8.87
C ARG A 70 -19.98 -8.67 9.01
N GLN A 71 -19.27 -8.26 7.96
CA GLN A 71 -17.81 -8.11 8.00
C GLN A 71 -17.39 -7.04 9.01
N LEU A 72 -18.09 -5.90 9.07
CA LEU A 72 -17.83 -4.85 10.05
C LEU A 72 -17.98 -5.35 11.49
N LYS A 73 -19.06 -6.08 11.79
CA LYS A 73 -19.26 -6.69 13.12
C LYS A 73 -18.13 -7.66 13.49
N VAL A 74 -17.69 -8.50 12.55
CA VAL A 74 -16.56 -9.42 12.77
C VAL A 74 -15.27 -8.65 13.04
N LEU A 75 -15.01 -7.57 12.30
CA LEU A 75 -13.84 -6.72 12.50
C LEU A 75 -13.87 -6.03 13.86
N GLU A 76 -15.03 -5.57 14.32
CA GLU A 76 -15.19 -4.94 15.63
C GLU A 76 -14.92 -5.92 16.78
N VAL A 77 -15.48 -7.12 16.72
CA VAL A 77 -15.22 -8.18 17.72
C VAL A 77 -13.72 -8.55 17.74
N LYS A 78 -13.09 -8.67 16.57
CA LYS A 78 -11.63 -8.89 16.49
C LYS A 78 -10.86 -7.75 17.12
N ARG A 79 -11.22 -6.50 16.80
CA ARG A 79 -10.59 -5.30 17.36
C ARG A 79 -10.62 -5.30 18.89
N LEU A 80 -11.76 -5.64 19.49
CA LEU A 80 -11.87 -5.73 20.95
C LEU A 80 -10.92 -6.79 21.55
N LYS A 81 -10.76 -7.95 20.90
CA LYS A 81 -9.85 -9.02 21.36
C LYS A 81 -8.37 -8.64 21.30
N LEU A 82 -7.99 -7.75 20.38
CA LEU A 82 -6.60 -7.33 20.17
C LEU A 82 -6.21 -6.11 21.01
N ASN A 83 -7.16 -5.44 21.67
CA ASN A 83 -6.95 -4.14 22.29
C ASN A 83 -5.92 -4.16 23.44
N ASN A 84 -5.76 -5.32 24.09
CA ASN A 84 -4.82 -5.50 25.20
C ASN A 84 -3.50 -6.15 24.79
N ARG A 85 -3.25 -6.40 23.49
CA ARG A 85 -2.03 -7.05 23.03
C ARG A 85 -0.96 -6.01 22.66
N ARG A 86 0.18 -6.07 23.34
CA ARG A 86 1.35 -5.22 23.11
C ARG A 86 2.47 -6.03 22.49
N TYR A 87 3.18 -5.40 21.56
CA TYR A 87 4.30 -6.03 20.87
C TYR A 87 5.48 -5.08 20.77
N LYS A 88 6.68 -5.66 20.83
CA LYS A 88 7.94 -5.06 20.42
C LYS A 88 8.18 -5.40 18.96
N LEU A 89 8.56 -4.38 18.20
CA LEU A 89 9.02 -4.53 16.83
C LEU A 89 10.53 -4.37 16.83
N SER A 90 11.23 -5.39 16.36
CA SER A 90 12.69 -5.48 16.42
C SER A 90 13.31 -5.68 15.04
N CYS A 91 14.53 -5.21 14.88
CA CYS A 91 15.31 -5.39 13.66
C CYS A 91 15.51 -6.89 13.39
N ARG A 92 15.22 -7.35 12.18
CA ARG A 92 15.36 -8.77 11.84
C ARG A 92 16.80 -9.28 11.92
N SER A 93 17.77 -8.42 11.64
CA SER A 93 19.18 -8.83 11.54
C SER A 93 19.92 -8.78 12.87
N CYS A 94 19.62 -7.81 13.75
CA CYS A 94 20.34 -7.63 15.02
C CYS A 94 19.44 -7.64 16.26
N ASN A 95 18.14 -7.88 16.09
CA ASN A 95 17.13 -7.87 17.14
C ASN A 95 17.02 -6.56 17.95
N ASN A 96 17.66 -5.48 17.51
CA ASN A 96 17.56 -4.18 18.18
C ASN A 96 16.13 -3.62 18.07
N LEU A 97 15.64 -3.01 19.15
CA LEU A 97 14.29 -2.47 19.23
C LEU A 97 14.10 -1.34 18.21
N ILE A 98 13.06 -1.45 17.38
CA ILE A 98 12.64 -0.40 16.45
C ILE A 98 11.60 0.50 17.11
N CYS A 99 10.54 -0.08 17.64
CA CYS A 99 9.47 0.61 18.36
C CYS A 99 8.53 -0.39 19.04
N LYS A 100 7.58 0.12 19.82
CA LYS A 100 6.44 -0.67 20.31
C LYS A 100 5.24 -0.51 19.39
N SER A 101 4.36 -1.51 19.38
CA SER A 101 3.10 -1.49 18.62
C SER A 101 2.24 -0.26 18.93
N THR A 102 2.29 0.23 20.18
CA THR A 102 1.57 1.42 20.64
C THR A 102 2.00 2.72 19.96
N HIS A 103 3.17 2.76 19.33
CA HIS A 103 3.69 3.93 18.61
C HIS A 103 3.38 3.88 17.10
N ILE A 104 2.81 2.80 16.60
CA ILE A 104 2.48 2.67 15.19
C ILE A 104 1.15 3.37 14.91
N ARG A 105 1.11 4.18 13.86
CA ARG A 105 -0.08 4.90 13.41
C ARG A 105 -0.33 4.68 11.93
N SER A 106 -1.59 4.75 11.53
CA SER A 106 -1.97 4.70 10.12
C SER A 106 -2.23 6.11 9.57
N ILE A 107 -1.74 6.35 8.35
CA ILE A 107 -2.08 7.49 7.50
C ILE A 107 -2.97 6.92 6.39
N ALA A 108 -4.19 7.46 6.27
CA ALA A 108 -5.18 7.03 5.27
C ALA A 108 -5.35 5.49 5.17
N ASN A 109 -5.27 4.78 6.31
CA ASN A 109 -5.44 3.32 6.44
C ASN A 109 -4.56 2.45 5.53
N SER A 110 -3.48 3.01 4.97
CA SER A 110 -2.64 2.35 3.96
C SER A 110 -1.15 2.50 4.23
N THR A 111 -0.76 3.64 4.80
CA THR A 111 0.63 3.91 5.16
C THR A 111 0.79 3.83 6.67
N PHE A 112 1.76 3.05 7.14
CA PHE A 112 1.97 2.79 8.56
C PHE A 112 3.29 3.42 9.00
N VAL A 113 3.20 4.32 9.97
CA VAL A 113 4.31 5.15 10.43
C VAL A 113 4.58 4.95 11.91
N VAL A 114 5.82 5.18 12.32
CA VAL A 114 6.25 5.12 13.72
C VAL A 114 6.24 6.53 14.31
N CYS A 115 5.39 6.75 15.31
CA CYS A 115 5.27 7.97 16.08
C CYS A 115 5.90 7.79 17.47
N ASP A 116 7.23 7.59 17.48
CA ASP A 116 8.06 7.55 18.67
C ASP A 116 9.21 8.55 18.50
N PRO A 117 9.24 9.68 19.24
CA PRO A 117 10.30 10.67 19.19
C PRO A 117 11.72 10.11 19.36
N THR A 118 11.87 9.02 20.12
CA THR A 118 13.18 8.42 20.41
C THR A 118 13.73 7.59 19.26
N VAL A 119 12.89 7.28 18.25
CA VAL A 119 13.25 6.42 17.12
C VAL A 119 14.41 7.00 16.31
N TRP A 120 14.51 8.32 16.20
CA TRP A 120 15.56 8.99 15.44
C TRP A 120 16.96 8.66 15.93
N LYS A 121 17.16 8.52 17.25
CA LYS A 121 18.46 8.20 17.86
C LYS A 121 18.96 6.78 17.53
N ARG A 122 18.04 5.86 17.23
CA ARG A 122 18.33 4.45 16.88
C ARG A 122 18.25 4.18 15.38
N SER A 123 18.13 5.24 14.59
CA SER A 123 17.95 5.18 13.15
C SER A 123 19.21 5.65 12.42
N LYS A 124 19.51 5.01 11.30
CA LYS A 124 20.41 5.55 10.29
C LYS A 124 19.56 5.98 9.09
N ILE A 125 19.71 7.22 8.66
CA ILE A 125 18.96 7.74 7.52
C ILE A 125 19.92 7.88 6.35
N ASP A 126 19.58 7.21 5.26
CA ASP A 126 20.31 7.30 4.01
C ASP A 126 19.45 8.09 3.01
N VAL A 127 19.90 9.31 2.73
CA VAL A 127 19.18 10.25 1.88
C VAL A 127 19.17 9.69 0.46
N ARG A 128 17.97 9.45 -0.08
CA ARG A 128 17.83 8.77 -1.37
C ARG A 128 18.39 9.65 -2.49
N GLU A 129 19.07 9.03 -3.45
CA GLU A 129 19.43 9.70 -4.71
C GLU A 129 18.20 10.06 -5.57
N LYS A 130 17.09 9.31 -5.41
CA LYS A 130 15.87 9.45 -6.22
C LYS A 130 14.63 9.51 -5.32
N PRO A 131 14.25 10.71 -4.84
CA PRO A 131 13.04 10.88 -4.05
C PRO A 131 11.80 10.75 -4.96
N THR A 132 10.69 10.30 -4.39
CA THR A 132 9.44 10.06 -5.15
C THR A 132 8.28 10.70 -4.45
N LYS A 133 7.38 11.32 -5.22
CA LYS A 133 6.18 11.98 -4.71
C LYS A 133 4.95 11.16 -5.05
N ASP A 134 4.12 10.93 -4.04
CA ASP A 134 2.74 10.45 -4.16
C ASP A 134 1.78 11.61 -3.87
N HIS A 135 0.48 11.41 -4.09
CA HIS A 135 -0.55 12.41 -3.84
C HIS A 135 -0.64 12.83 -2.37
N LEU A 136 -0.36 11.92 -1.43
CA LEU A 136 -0.49 12.19 0.01
C LEU A 136 0.85 12.47 0.72
N PHE A 137 1.97 11.98 0.19
CA PHE A 137 3.26 12.06 0.87
C PHE A 137 4.44 12.02 -0.11
N THR A 138 5.58 12.52 0.35
CA THR A 138 6.84 12.49 -0.40
C THR A 138 7.83 11.56 0.29
N LYS A 139 8.37 10.57 -0.43
CA LYS A 139 9.41 9.65 0.09
C LYS A 139 10.78 10.31 -0.09
N CYS A 140 11.41 10.69 1.02
CA CYS A 140 12.63 11.51 1.03
C CYS A 140 13.91 10.71 1.26
N ALA A 141 13.85 9.64 2.08
CA ALA A 141 15.05 8.88 2.45
C ALA A 141 14.74 7.41 2.71
N LYS A 142 15.77 6.56 2.70
CA LYS A 142 15.71 5.20 3.24
C LYS A 142 15.90 5.28 4.75
N TRP A 143 15.21 4.39 5.45
CA TRP A 143 15.26 4.29 6.89
C TRP A 143 15.88 2.96 7.28
N LEU A 144 17.05 3.01 7.90
CA LEU A 144 17.86 1.84 8.24
C LEU A 144 18.07 1.73 9.74
N CYS A 145 18.45 0.53 10.16
CA CYS A 145 18.87 0.27 11.53
C CYS A 145 20.14 1.07 11.88
N GLY A 146 20.08 1.85 12.95
CA GLY A 146 21.23 2.60 13.47
C GLY A 146 22.35 1.72 14.01
N GLN A 147 22.04 0.50 14.48
CA GLN A 147 23.02 -0.40 15.09
C GLN A 147 23.74 -1.28 14.06
N CYS A 148 23.01 -1.96 13.18
CA CYS A 148 23.63 -2.85 12.19
C CYS A 148 23.94 -2.16 10.85
N GLY A 149 23.37 -0.98 10.58
CA GLY A 149 23.65 -0.16 9.40
C GLY A 149 23.16 -0.70 8.05
N ASN A 150 22.90 -2.01 7.95
CA ASN A 150 22.66 -2.70 6.68
C ASN A 150 21.18 -3.10 6.47
N GLN A 151 20.41 -3.24 7.55
CA GLN A 151 19.00 -3.61 7.44
C GLN A 151 18.14 -2.36 7.20
N GLU A 152 17.43 -2.34 6.07
CA GLU A 152 16.36 -1.37 5.82
C GLU A 152 15.13 -1.74 6.67
N TRP A 153 14.56 -0.75 7.35
CA TRP A 153 13.28 -0.85 8.07
C TRP A 153 12.13 -0.29 7.22
N GLY A 154 12.44 0.67 6.36
CA GLY A 154 11.49 1.25 5.42
C GLY A 154 11.98 2.58 4.86
N VAL A 155 11.10 3.58 4.85
CA VAL A 155 11.38 4.88 4.21
C VAL A 155 10.95 6.04 5.11
N ILE A 156 11.62 7.18 4.97
CA ILE A 156 11.16 8.42 5.59
C ILE A 156 10.24 9.15 4.62
N VAL A 157 9.04 9.48 5.08
CA VAL A 157 8.03 10.21 4.31
C VAL A 157 7.78 11.59 4.90
N LYS A 158 7.54 12.58 4.05
CA LYS A 158 6.99 13.88 4.46
C LYS A 158 5.48 13.84 4.35
N TYR A 159 4.80 14.11 5.45
CA TYR A 159 3.35 14.20 5.57
C TYR A 159 2.98 15.38 6.48
N SER A 160 2.10 16.26 6.01
CA SER A 160 1.66 17.45 6.77
C SER A 160 2.80 18.28 7.37
N ASN A 161 3.85 18.56 6.56
CA ASN A 161 5.07 19.27 6.96
C ASN A 161 5.92 18.59 8.06
N CYS A 162 5.61 17.36 8.42
CA CYS A 162 6.40 16.56 9.34
C CYS A 162 7.01 15.36 8.63
N TYR A 163 8.19 14.97 9.06
CA TYR A 163 8.85 13.77 8.55
C TYR A 163 8.58 12.60 9.48
N LEU A 164 8.12 11.50 8.90
CA LEU A 164 7.67 10.32 9.63
C LEU A 164 8.37 9.06 9.08
N PRO A 165 8.92 8.20 9.95
CA PRO A 165 9.43 6.90 9.52
C PRO A 165 8.27 5.96 9.16
N GLN A 166 8.15 5.61 7.89
CA GLN A 166 7.24 4.58 7.40
C GLN A 166 7.91 3.21 7.53
N LEU A 167 7.23 2.29 8.22
CA LEU A 167 7.72 0.93 8.46
C LEU A 167 7.14 -0.04 7.43
N ALA A 168 7.97 -0.92 6.87
CA ALA A 168 7.52 -1.97 5.97
C ALA A 168 7.16 -3.24 6.76
N ALA A 169 5.99 -3.84 6.47
CA ALA A 169 5.44 -4.98 7.22
C ALA A 169 6.35 -6.22 7.26
N ASN A 170 7.23 -6.37 6.27
CA ASN A 170 8.11 -7.53 6.08
C ASN A 170 9.56 -7.31 6.54
N LEU A 171 9.89 -6.14 7.11
CA LEU A 171 11.28 -5.77 7.46
C LEU A 171 11.55 -5.74 8.97
N PHE A 172 10.67 -6.33 9.78
CA PHE A 172 10.84 -6.42 11.23
C PHE A 172 10.34 -7.73 11.81
N SER A 173 10.88 -8.08 12.97
CA SER A 173 10.39 -9.17 13.82
C SER A 173 9.41 -8.62 14.84
N LEU A 174 8.41 -9.42 15.20
CA LEU A 174 7.37 -9.06 16.14
C LEU A 174 7.45 -9.99 17.35
N GLU A 175 7.53 -9.42 18.56
CA GLU A 175 7.60 -10.15 19.82
C GLU A 175 6.54 -9.61 20.78
N ARG A 176 5.77 -10.48 21.44
CA ARG A 176 4.69 -10.05 22.35
C ARG A 176 5.26 -9.61 23.69
N GLU A 177 4.85 -8.45 24.21
CA GLU A 177 5.33 -7.96 25.51
C GLU A 177 4.61 -8.59 26.70
N ASP A 178 3.34 -8.99 26.55
CA ASP A 178 2.46 -9.29 27.71
C ASP A 178 2.55 -10.74 28.23
N LEU A 179 3.35 -11.62 27.62
CA LEU A 179 3.55 -13.00 28.07
C LEU A 179 5.02 -13.20 28.43
N HIS A 180 5.32 -13.17 29.74
CA HIS A 180 6.66 -13.54 30.22
C HIS A 180 6.79 -15.03 30.57
N ASP A 181 5.68 -15.78 30.70
CA ASP A 181 5.70 -17.15 31.29
C ASP A 181 5.06 -18.27 30.46
N GLN A 182 4.70 -18.05 29.20
CA GLN A 182 4.45 -19.16 28.28
C GLN A 182 5.14 -18.85 26.96
N LEU A 183 6.13 -19.66 26.63
CA LEU A 183 6.66 -19.81 25.28
C LEU A 183 5.50 -20.20 24.38
N ASP A 184 4.75 -19.21 23.90
CA ASP A 184 4.04 -19.34 22.64
C ASP A 184 5.16 -19.56 21.62
N GLU A 185 5.40 -20.83 21.28
CA GLU A 185 6.13 -21.26 20.10
C GLU A 185 5.38 -20.83 18.83
N MET A 186 5.03 -19.55 18.71
CA MET A 186 4.65 -18.92 17.45
C MET A 186 5.89 -18.39 16.76
N ARG A 187 6.90 -19.25 16.63
CA ARG A 187 7.91 -19.16 15.57
C ARG A 187 7.42 -19.87 14.30
N ILE A 188 6.16 -19.75 13.90
CA ILE A 188 5.68 -20.25 12.59
C ILE A 188 4.58 -19.28 12.11
N GLY A 189 4.58 -18.71 10.91
CA GLY A 189 5.18 -19.18 9.67
C GLY A 189 5.84 -18.10 8.84
N GLY A 190 6.55 -18.57 7.81
CA GLY A 190 7.51 -17.83 7.00
C GLY A 190 7.10 -16.40 6.66
N ASP A 191 8.04 -15.49 6.89
CA ASP A 191 7.97 -14.03 6.65
C ASP A 191 7.70 -13.63 5.17
N ARG A 192 7.35 -14.58 4.30
CA ARG A 192 6.99 -14.34 2.91
C ARG A 192 5.50 -14.01 2.84
N GLY A 193 5.20 -12.72 2.70
CA GLY A 193 3.83 -12.24 2.45
C GLY A 193 3.12 -11.57 3.63
N ARG A 194 3.84 -11.21 4.71
CA ARG A 194 3.26 -10.41 5.80
C ARG A 194 2.86 -9.02 5.28
N THR A 195 1.58 -8.69 5.38
CA THR A 195 1.02 -7.37 5.06
C THR A 195 0.56 -6.67 6.33
N TRP A 196 0.47 -5.34 6.30
CA TRP A 196 -0.08 -4.58 7.42
C TRP A 196 -1.55 -4.91 7.72
N GLN A 197 -2.32 -5.34 6.71
CA GLN A 197 -3.70 -5.81 6.91
C GLN A 197 -3.74 -7.03 7.83
N ASN A 198 -2.88 -8.02 7.58
CA ASN A 198 -2.79 -9.22 8.42
C ASN A 198 -2.27 -8.87 9.83
N ILE A 199 -1.30 -7.95 9.92
CA ILE A 199 -0.78 -7.49 11.22
C ILE A 199 -1.91 -6.87 12.06
N GLN A 200 -2.71 -5.99 11.44
CA GLN A 200 -3.81 -5.32 12.09
C GLN A 200 -4.96 -6.28 12.45
N SER A 201 -5.18 -7.34 11.67
CA SER A 201 -6.26 -8.31 11.91
C SER A 201 -5.93 -9.37 12.96
N ASP A 202 -4.65 -9.71 13.12
CA ASP A 202 -4.24 -10.90 13.86
C ASP A 202 -3.43 -10.58 15.13
N TYR A 203 -2.71 -9.43 15.15
CA TYR A 203 -1.76 -9.12 16.22
C TYR A 203 -2.21 -7.95 17.09
N PHE A 204 -2.33 -6.73 16.55
CA PHE A 204 -2.70 -5.55 17.33
C PHE A 204 -3.41 -4.48 16.50
N ASN A 205 -4.22 -3.66 17.16
CA ASN A 205 -4.92 -2.56 16.51
C ASN A 205 -4.00 -1.38 16.26
N ILE A 206 -4.16 -0.75 15.10
CA ILE A 206 -3.42 0.46 14.72
C ILE A 206 -4.39 1.62 14.67
N ALA A 207 -4.15 2.63 15.49
CA ALA A 207 -4.93 3.87 15.49
C ALA A 207 -4.50 4.79 14.34
N PRO A 208 -5.41 5.62 13.81
CA PRO A 208 -5.03 6.67 12.88
C PRO A 208 -4.09 7.68 13.54
N ILE A 209 -3.21 8.28 12.75
CA ILE A 209 -2.33 9.36 13.22
C ILE A 209 -3.17 10.55 13.69
N ASN A 210 -2.71 11.22 14.76
CA ASN A 210 -3.33 12.43 15.27
C ASN A 210 -2.35 13.61 15.29
N MET A 211 -2.86 14.82 15.55
CA MET A 211 -2.06 16.05 15.53
C MET A 211 -0.93 16.02 16.56
N ARG A 212 -1.17 15.46 17.75
CA ARG A 212 -0.16 15.34 18.80
C ARG A 212 1.03 14.51 18.34
N ASN A 213 0.78 13.39 17.67
CA ASN A 213 1.83 12.56 17.10
C ASN A 213 2.68 13.33 16.06
N ILE A 214 2.05 14.18 15.26
CA ILE A 214 2.76 15.00 14.27
C ILE A 214 3.65 16.02 14.95
N VAL A 215 3.13 16.74 15.95
CA VAL A 215 3.87 17.75 16.71
C VAL A 215 5.05 17.12 17.46
N ASP A 216 4.83 16.01 18.16
CA ASP A 216 5.87 15.31 18.93
C ASP A 216 7.02 14.86 18.00
N MET A 217 6.70 14.30 16.84
CA MET A 217 7.69 13.86 15.86
C MET A 217 8.43 15.02 15.20
N PHE A 218 7.71 16.12 14.91
CA PHE A 218 8.29 17.32 14.33
C PHE A 218 9.33 17.93 15.28
N SER A 219 8.93 18.21 16.52
CA SER A 219 9.80 18.78 17.55
C SER A 219 11.02 17.90 17.82
N ALA A 220 10.86 16.58 17.83
CA ALA A 220 11.97 15.66 18.05
C ALA A 220 13.04 15.76 16.93
N LEU A 221 12.59 15.85 15.68
CA LEU A 221 13.50 15.91 14.54
C LEU A 221 14.16 17.28 14.42
N THR A 222 13.40 18.37 14.52
CA THR A 222 13.94 19.73 14.33
C THR A 222 14.91 20.14 15.43
N ASN A 223 14.63 19.74 16.67
CA ASN A 223 15.47 20.11 17.81
C ASN A 223 16.77 19.31 17.86
N SER A 224 16.76 18.06 17.41
CA SER A 224 17.92 17.15 17.57
C SER A 224 18.68 16.85 16.28
N PHE A 225 18.10 17.12 15.10
CA PHE A 225 18.64 16.67 13.81
C PHE A 225 18.49 17.71 12.68
N SER A 226 18.83 18.96 12.95
CA SER A 226 18.63 20.09 12.01
C SER A 226 19.30 19.91 10.64
N THR A 227 20.51 19.35 10.58
CA THR A 227 21.22 19.07 9.31
C THR A 227 20.48 18.04 8.46
N LEU A 228 19.97 16.98 9.10
CA LEU A 228 19.21 15.92 8.44
C LEU A 228 17.88 16.45 7.90
N THR A 229 17.20 17.32 8.67
CA THR A 229 15.98 18.00 8.21
C THR A 229 16.23 18.76 6.92
N LYS A 230 17.31 19.57 6.85
CA LYS A 230 17.69 20.33 5.64
C LYS A 230 17.93 19.42 4.43
N GLN A 231 18.65 18.30 4.61
CA GLN A 231 18.89 17.34 3.53
C GLN A 231 17.57 16.74 3.01
N MET A 232 16.63 16.45 3.91
CA MET A 232 15.34 15.89 3.53
C MET A 232 14.40 16.93 2.91
N ASP A 233 14.51 18.21 3.27
CA ASP A 233 13.81 19.31 2.59
C ASP A 233 14.30 19.46 1.14
N GLN A 234 15.61 19.34 0.91
CA GLN A 234 16.17 19.31 -0.44
C GLN A 234 15.60 18.15 -1.27
N GLN A 235 15.52 16.95 -0.69
CA GLN A 235 14.93 15.79 -1.38
C GLN A 235 13.45 15.99 -1.70
N GLU A 236 12.70 16.61 -0.79
CA GLU A 236 11.31 16.93 -1.06
C GLU A 236 11.15 17.93 -2.22
N CYS A 237 11.98 18.97 -2.25
CA CYS A 237 12.01 19.94 -3.34
C CYS A 237 12.30 19.26 -4.70
N ILE A 238 13.32 18.40 -4.75
CA ILE A 238 13.66 17.61 -5.95
C ILE A 238 12.47 16.75 -6.40
N ALA A 239 11.79 16.07 -5.47
CA ALA A 239 10.63 15.25 -5.80
C ALA A 239 9.44 16.09 -6.32
N ASN A 240 9.22 17.26 -5.73
CA ASN A 240 8.18 18.20 -6.14
C ASN A 240 8.40 18.68 -7.58
N ILE A 241 9.63 19.07 -7.93
CA ILE A 241 10.00 19.51 -9.28
C ILE A 241 9.75 18.38 -10.30
N LYS A 242 10.31 17.18 -10.06
CA LYS A 242 10.14 16.02 -10.95
C LYS A 242 8.68 15.63 -11.14
N PHE A 243 7.86 15.75 -10.10
CA PHE A 243 6.43 15.46 -10.19
C PHE A 243 5.71 16.47 -11.08
N ILE A 244 6.04 17.76 -10.95
CA ILE A 244 5.47 18.83 -11.79
C ILE A 244 5.88 18.65 -13.25
N GLU A 245 7.15 18.35 -13.52
CA GLU A 245 7.66 18.06 -14.88
C GLU A 245 6.90 16.91 -15.53
N LYS A 246 6.78 15.78 -14.83
CA LYS A 246 6.03 14.61 -15.31
C LYS A 246 4.55 14.92 -15.57
N MET A 247 3.95 15.79 -14.76
CA MET A 247 2.56 16.24 -14.97
C MET A 247 2.43 17.17 -16.19
N LYS A 248 3.43 17.99 -16.47
CA LYS A 248 3.48 18.84 -17.68
C LYS A 248 3.63 17.97 -18.92
N GLU A 249 4.56 17.02 -18.94
CA GLU A 249 4.75 16.06 -20.04
C GLU A 249 3.46 15.33 -20.39
N LYS A 250 2.77 14.76 -19.38
CA LYS A 250 1.48 14.09 -19.59
C LYS A 250 0.40 15.00 -20.17
N LYS A 251 0.39 16.29 -19.81
CA LYS A 251 -0.55 17.26 -20.38
C LYS A 251 -0.21 17.57 -21.83
N THR A 252 1.07 17.71 -22.16
CA THR A 252 1.55 17.91 -23.53
C THR A 252 1.24 16.69 -24.40
N ASP A 253 1.54 15.48 -23.95
CA ASP A 253 1.19 14.23 -24.65
C ASP A 253 -0.32 14.10 -24.90
N ARG A 254 -1.13 14.50 -23.92
CA ARG A 254 -2.59 14.47 -24.06
C ARG A 254 -3.07 15.51 -25.07
N LYS A 255 -2.49 16.72 -25.08
CA LYS A 255 -2.79 17.74 -26.10
C LYS A 255 -2.39 17.25 -27.49
N ASN A 256 -1.19 16.72 -27.64
CA ASN A 256 -0.69 16.19 -28.91
C ASN A 256 -1.56 15.04 -29.43
N LYS A 257 -2.02 14.14 -28.55
CA LYS A 257 -2.97 13.08 -28.93
C LYS A 257 -4.34 13.61 -29.36
N ILE A 258 -4.84 14.66 -28.73
CA ILE A 258 -6.11 15.30 -29.12
C ILE A 258 -5.95 16.01 -30.46
N GLN A 259 -4.82 16.69 -30.68
CA GLN A 259 -4.49 17.35 -31.93
C GLN A 259 -4.47 16.36 -33.10
N ILE A 260 -3.77 15.23 -32.96
CA ILE A 260 -3.73 14.16 -33.96
C ILE A 260 -5.14 13.61 -34.27
N PHE A 261 -6.00 13.48 -33.25
CA PHE A 261 -7.38 12.99 -33.42
C PHE A 261 -8.33 14.00 -34.10
N LEU A 262 -7.96 15.28 -34.19
CA LEU A 262 -8.76 16.32 -34.85
C LEU A 262 -8.28 16.60 -36.28
N GLU A 263 -7.09 16.10 -36.63
CA GLU A 263 -6.47 16.25 -37.96
C GLU A 263 -6.67 14.99 -38.85
N GLU A 264 -7.25 13.91 -38.31
CA GLU A 264 -7.77 12.71 -39.02
C GLU A 264 -9.30 12.76 -39.18
#